data_AF-A0A952RGK8-F1
#
_entry.id   AF-A0A952RGK8-F1
#
_cell.length_a   1.000
_cell.length_b   1.000
_cell.length_c   1.000
_cell.angle_alpha   90.00
_cell.angle_beta   90.00
_cell.angle_gamma   90.00
#
_symmetry.space_group_name_H-M   'P 1'
#
loop_
_entity.id
_entity.type
_entity.pdbx_description
1 polymer ?
#
loop_
_entity_poly.entity_id
_entity_poly.type
_entity_poly.pdbx_seq_one_letter_code
_entity_poly.pdbx_strand_id
1 'polypeptide(L)'
;MDPWSPIAGISLERYAELSAEVTGETDPAKQAEIVGKLGVSAADWQAATSGWTARMQDPSLMGQVATRYMPLYQAALAKKSGGAPQVTFDDYVAMSGCVPVMGRAGMLAHYKLTEAQWTMIAGHWNSVIPTNPAYMQYGVLVEQEAARLRAGGQPKPLGGGGAAAAPAPAPVAPAPAAAPNPYGYPQQPNPYAQQQPYYNNPNYQAQQAGAAVGNAFNSFGNALGSFFDSAIGAFNPGSRVIVTWSDGGRYPATVTQAPRNGQVEVGFPDGRRVWVPQHAVMANY
;
A
#
# COMPACT_ATOMS: atom_id res chain seq x y z
N MET A 1 -8.88 -27.80 19.62
CA MET A 1 -9.26 -26.47 20.14
C MET A 1 -9.99 -25.76 19.01
N ASP A 2 -11.13 -25.11 19.25
CA ASP A 2 -11.81 -24.36 18.19
C ASP A 2 -10.94 -23.14 17.80
N PRO A 3 -10.47 -23.04 16.54
CA PRO A 3 -9.62 -21.93 16.10
C PRO A 3 -10.33 -20.57 16.15
N TRP A 4 -11.65 -20.56 16.32
CA TRP A 4 -12.48 -19.35 16.37
C TRP A 4 -12.90 -18.95 17.78
N SER A 5 -12.57 -19.75 18.80
CA SER A 5 -12.92 -19.42 20.19
C SER A 5 -12.35 -18.06 20.59
N PRO A 6 -13.16 -17.14 21.15
CA PRO A 6 -12.69 -15.85 21.64
C PRO A 6 -11.51 -16.00 22.61
N ILE A 7 -10.58 -15.06 22.56
CA ILE A 7 -9.39 -15.04 23.43
C ILE A 7 -9.57 -13.89 24.40
N ALA A 8 -9.59 -14.18 25.70
CA ALA A 8 -9.96 -13.21 26.73
C ALA A 8 -11.30 -12.50 26.45
N GLY A 9 -12.28 -13.25 25.91
CA GLY A 9 -13.59 -12.70 25.53
C GLY A 9 -13.62 -11.89 24.23
N ILE A 10 -12.48 -11.74 23.53
CA ILE A 10 -12.37 -10.97 22.29
C ILE A 10 -12.45 -11.92 21.08
N SER A 11 -13.53 -11.81 20.30
CA SER A 11 -13.68 -12.55 19.04
C SER A 11 -12.71 -12.05 17.97
N LEU A 12 -12.56 -12.79 16.87
CA LEU A 12 -11.68 -12.37 15.76
C LEU A 12 -12.16 -11.06 15.12
N GLU A 13 -13.48 -10.90 14.99
CA GLU A 13 -14.13 -9.70 14.47
C GLU A 13 -13.84 -8.50 15.38
N ARG A 14 -14.00 -8.65 16.70
CA ARG A 14 -13.71 -7.57 17.65
C ARG A 14 -12.23 -7.26 17.71
N TYR A 15 -11.36 -8.27 17.63
CA TYR A 15 -9.92 -8.09 17.56
C TYR A 15 -9.52 -7.28 16.31
N ALA A 16 -10.11 -7.56 15.14
CA ALA A 16 -9.86 -6.80 13.92
C ALA A 16 -10.28 -5.32 14.04
N GLU A 17 -11.43 -5.05 14.68
CA GLU A 17 -11.86 -3.68 15.00
C GLU A 17 -10.86 -2.95 15.90
N LEU A 18 -10.44 -3.58 17.00
CA LEU A 18 -9.51 -2.99 17.95
C LEU A 18 -8.11 -2.78 17.33
N SER A 19 -7.63 -3.73 16.54
CA SER A 19 -6.38 -3.62 15.78
C SER A 19 -6.42 -2.42 14.81
N ALA A 20 -7.56 -2.18 14.15
CA ALA A 20 -7.73 -1.01 13.30
C ALA A 20 -7.66 0.29 14.13
N GLU A 21 -8.21 0.30 15.35
CA GLU A 21 -8.18 1.45 16.25
C GLU A 21 -6.77 1.81 16.75
N VAL A 22 -5.94 0.81 17.02
CA VAL A 22 -4.53 1.03 17.42
C VAL A 22 -3.57 1.16 16.24
N THR A 23 -4.06 1.10 15.00
CA THR A 23 -3.23 1.29 13.82
C THR A 23 -2.55 2.66 13.83
N GLY A 24 -1.24 2.64 13.64
CA GLY A 24 -0.34 3.80 13.69
C GLY A 24 0.36 4.00 15.05
N GLU A 25 -0.05 3.29 16.10
CA GLU A 25 0.55 3.38 17.43
C GLU A 25 1.44 2.16 17.70
N THR A 26 2.68 2.40 18.16
CA THR A 26 3.68 1.35 18.41
C THR A 26 3.98 1.12 19.88
N ASP A 27 3.54 2.02 20.77
CA ASP A 27 3.71 1.89 22.21
C ASP A 27 2.61 0.98 22.81
N PRO A 28 2.95 -0.19 23.38
CA PRO A 28 1.97 -1.11 23.95
C PRO A 28 1.09 -0.49 25.04
N ALA A 29 1.63 0.45 25.83
CA ALA A 29 0.86 1.12 26.88
C ALA A 29 -0.21 2.04 26.28
N LYS A 30 0.11 2.74 25.19
CA LYS A 30 -0.86 3.58 24.48
C LYS A 30 -1.88 2.76 23.70
N GLN A 31 -1.47 1.64 23.11
CA GLN A 31 -2.44 0.70 22.49
C GLN A 31 -3.45 0.21 23.53
N ALA A 32 -2.97 -0.19 24.72
CA ALA A 32 -3.82 -0.59 25.84
C ALA A 32 -4.74 0.54 26.32
N GLU A 33 -4.28 1.79 26.34
CA GLU A 33 -5.11 2.96 26.65
C GLU A 33 -6.23 3.17 25.61
N ILE A 34 -5.91 3.07 24.31
CA ILE A 34 -6.87 3.24 23.20
C ILE A 34 -7.98 2.18 23.30
N VAL A 35 -7.62 0.89 23.42
CA VAL A 35 -8.61 -0.19 23.54
C VAL A 35 -9.34 -0.17 24.90
N GLY A 36 -8.69 0.37 25.94
CA GLY A 36 -9.31 0.67 27.24
C GLY A 36 -10.52 1.59 27.12
N LYS A 37 -10.42 2.64 26.30
CA LYS A 37 -11.54 3.54 25.98
C LYS A 37 -12.68 2.83 25.23
N LEU A 38 -12.41 1.67 24.64
CA LEU A 38 -13.35 0.82 23.91
C LEU A 38 -13.86 -0.37 24.74
N GLY A 39 -13.59 -0.37 26.05
CA GLY A 39 -14.10 -1.35 27.00
C GLY A 39 -13.27 -2.62 27.14
N VAL A 40 -12.00 -2.62 26.69
CA VAL A 40 -11.10 -3.77 26.79
C VAL A 40 -10.00 -3.50 27.79
N SER A 41 -9.80 -4.40 28.77
CA SER A 41 -8.71 -4.24 29.73
C SER A 41 -7.34 -4.45 29.07
N ALA A 42 -6.29 -3.86 29.63
CA ALA A 42 -4.92 -4.06 29.14
C ALA A 42 -4.51 -5.54 29.14
N ALA A 43 -4.93 -6.29 30.17
CA ALA A 43 -4.65 -7.71 30.29
C ALA A 43 -5.37 -8.53 29.20
N ASP A 44 -6.66 -8.24 28.95
CA ASP A 44 -7.42 -8.92 27.89
C ASP A 44 -6.88 -8.60 26.50
N TRP A 45 -6.47 -7.34 26.28
CA TRP A 45 -5.84 -6.92 25.03
C TRP A 45 -4.52 -7.66 24.78
N GLN A 46 -3.66 -7.75 25.79
CA GLN A 46 -2.39 -8.47 25.69
C GLN A 46 -2.62 -9.97 25.43
N ALA A 47 -3.56 -10.58 26.16
CA ALA A 47 -3.91 -11.98 25.99
C ALA A 47 -4.48 -12.28 24.59
N ALA A 48 -5.39 -11.42 24.09
CA ALA A 48 -5.95 -11.55 22.75
C ALA A 48 -4.90 -11.35 21.66
N THR A 49 -4.05 -10.33 21.78
CA THR A 49 -2.97 -10.07 20.83
C THR A 49 -2.03 -11.27 20.75
N SER A 50 -1.55 -11.78 21.89
CA SER A 50 -0.68 -12.95 21.94
C SER A 50 -1.36 -14.20 21.38
N GLY A 51 -2.61 -14.46 21.76
CA GLY A 51 -3.32 -15.66 21.34
C GLY A 51 -3.71 -15.66 19.85
N TRP A 52 -4.17 -14.54 19.30
CA TRP A 52 -4.49 -14.45 17.88
C TRP A 52 -3.23 -14.51 17.03
N THR A 53 -2.12 -13.91 17.51
CA THR A 53 -0.80 -14.04 16.88
C THR A 53 -0.34 -15.50 16.82
N ALA A 54 -0.42 -16.22 17.94
CA ALA A 54 -0.06 -17.64 18.00
C ALA A 54 -0.90 -18.48 17.02
N ARG A 55 -2.20 -18.21 16.89
CA ARG A 55 -3.07 -18.89 15.93
C ARG A 55 -2.76 -18.54 14.47
N MET A 56 -2.33 -17.30 14.19
CA MET A 56 -1.90 -16.90 12.85
C MET A 56 -0.53 -17.48 12.48
N GLN A 57 0.32 -17.82 13.46
CA GLN A 57 1.63 -18.44 13.23
C GLN A 57 1.58 -19.97 13.19
N ASP A 58 0.54 -20.58 13.76
CA ASP A 58 0.35 -22.03 13.76
C ASP A 58 0.17 -22.55 12.32
N PRO A 59 1.04 -23.42 11.78
CA PRO A 59 0.96 -23.91 10.41
C PRO A 59 -0.37 -24.61 10.08
N SER A 60 -1.05 -25.17 11.08
CA SER A 60 -2.34 -25.84 10.91
C SER A 60 -3.53 -24.88 10.84
N LEU A 61 -3.38 -23.66 11.37
CA LEU A 61 -4.45 -22.67 11.50
C LEU A 61 -4.22 -21.39 10.70
N MET A 62 -2.95 -21.08 10.38
CA MET A 62 -2.49 -19.86 9.70
C MET A 62 -3.38 -19.52 8.51
N GLY A 63 -3.54 -20.47 7.58
CA GLY A 63 -4.31 -20.26 6.36
C GLY A 63 -5.77 -19.90 6.61
N GLN A 64 -6.39 -20.43 7.67
CA GLN A 64 -7.80 -20.18 7.96
C GLN A 64 -7.98 -18.85 8.70
N VAL A 65 -7.23 -18.64 9.78
CA VAL A 65 -7.36 -17.45 10.64
C VAL A 65 -6.95 -16.19 9.90
N ALA A 66 -5.84 -16.22 9.14
CA ALA A 66 -5.38 -15.08 8.35
C ALA A 66 -6.38 -14.71 7.24
N THR A 67 -6.92 -15.71 6.53
CA THR A 67 -7.91 -15.49 5.46
C THR A 67 -9.19 -14.84 5.98
N ARG A 68 -9.61 -15.17 7.21
CA ARG A 68 -10.79 -14.55 7.83
C ARG A 68 -10.49 -13.18 8.44
N TYR A 69 -9.30 -12.99 9.02
CA TYR A 69 -8.92 -11.75 9.68
C TYR A 69 -8.75 -10.58 8.70
N MET A 70 -8.09 -10.80 7.56
CA MET A 70 -7.80 -9.75 6.58
C MET A 70 -9.04 -8.93 6.15
N PRO A 71 -10.14 -9.54 5.66
CA PRO A 71 -11.32 -8.78 5.26
C PRO A 71 -11.98 -8.06 6.44
N LEU A 72 -11.96 -8.63 7.65
CA LEU A 72 -12.50 -8.01 8.86
C LEU A 72 -11.72 -6.75 9.23
N TYR A 73 -10.39 -6.82 9.19
CA TYR A 73 -9.54 -5.68 9.50
C TYR A 73 -9.65 -4.60 8.44
N GLN A 74 -9.70 -4.96 7.15
CA GLN A 74 -9.92 -3.98 6.07
C GLN A 74 -11.28 -3.30 6.21
N ALA A 75 -12.34 -4.04 6.57
CA ALA A 75 -13.65 -3.46 6.85
C ALA A 75 -13.62 -2.52 8.08
N ALA A 76 -12.86 -2.88 9.12
CA ALA A 76 -12.67 -2.04 10.30
C ALA A 76 -11.87 -0.77 9.99
N LEU A 77 -10.77 -0.87 9.23
CA LEU A 77 -10.01 0.29 8.75
C LEU A 77 -10.87 1.19 7.86
N ALA A 78 -11.65 0.60 6.96
CA ALA A 78 -12.62 1.35 6.18
C ALA A 78 -13.56 2.09 7.13
N LYS A 79 -14.25 1.41 8.06
CA LYS A 79 -15.14 2.06 9.04
C LYS A 79 -14.47 3.18 9.84
N LYS A 80 -13.25 2.96 10.35
CA LYS A 80 -12.47 3.95 11.13
C LYS A 80 -12.06 5.18 10.32
N SER A 81 -11.66 4.98 9.06
CA SER A 81 -11.29 6.08 8.16
C SER A 81 -12.50 6.88 7.63
N GLY A 82 -13.73 6.53 8.05
CA GLY A 82 -14.98 7.10 7.53
C GLY A 82 -15.45 6.42 6.23
N GLY A 83 -14.98 5.20 5.99
CA GLY A 83 -14.77 4.60 4.68
C GLY A 83 -13.42 5.08 4.12
N ALA A 84 -12.72 4.26 3.31
CA ALA A 84 -11.98 4.91 2.23
C ALA A 84 -13.01 5.82 1.55
N PRO A 85 -12.73 7.13 1.34
CA PRO A 85 -13.61 7.92 0.53
C PRO A 85 -13.87 7.09 -0.73
N GLN A 86 -15.13 6.71 -0.99
CA GLN A 86 -15.47 5.91 -2.16
C GLN A 86 -15.32 6.86 -3.34
N VAL A 87 -14.06 7.11 -3.72
CA VAL A 87 -13.73 8.06 -4.75
C VAL A 87 -14.00 7.37 -6.05
N THR A 88 -14.89 7.94 -6.85
CA THR A 88 -15.18 7.41 -8.17
C THR A 88 -13.92 7.48 -9.04
N PHE A 89 -13.92 6.78 -10.17
CA PHE A 89 -12.80 6.86 -11.11
C PHE A 89 -12.54 8.30 -11.57
N ASP A 90 -13.63 9.04 -11.86
CA ASP A 90 -13.56 10.43 -12.30
C ASP A 90 -12.99 11.37 -11.23
N ASP A 91 -13.36 11.14 -9.97
CA ASP A 91 -12.80 11.88 -8.84
C ASP A 91 -11.30 11.54 -8.67
N TYR A 92 -10.90 10.28 -8.85
CA TYR A 92 -9.48 9.87 -8.80
C TYR A 92 -8.66 10.53 -9.91
N VAL A 93 -9.19 10.56 -11.14
CA VAL A 93 -8.61 11.33 -12.26
C VAL A 93 -8.48 12.81 -11.89
N ALA A 94 -9.52 13.41 -11.31
CA ALA A 94 -9.51 14.82 -10.91
C ALA A 94 -8.40 15.14 -9.91
N MET A 95 -8.27 14.31 -8.86
CA MET A 95 -7.21 14.45 -7.87
C MET A 95 -5.81 14.24 -8.48
N SER A 96 -5.64 13.20 -9.30
CA SER A 96 -4.36 12.90 -9.96
C SER A 96 -3.93 14.02 -10.92
N GLY A 97 -4.88 14.68 -11.61
CA GLY A 97 -4.64 15.85 -12.45
C GLY A 97 -4.16 17.08 -11.68
N CYS A 98 -4.49 17.20 -10.39
CA CYS A 98 -4.02 18.30 -9.54
C CYS A 98 -2.53 18.20 -9.20
N VAL A 99 -2.00 16.97 -9.04
CA VAL A 99 -0.61 16.74 -8.62
C VAL A 99 0.43 17.46 -9.51
N PRO A 100 0.39 17.37 -10.85
CA PRO A 100 1.35 18.08 -11.70
C PRO A 100 1.15 19.61 -11.77
N VAL A 101 0.08 20.16 -11.18
CA VAL A 101 -0.23 21.60 -11.24
C VAL A 101 0.03 22.31 -9.90
N MET A 102 -0.40 21.71 -8.79
CA MET A 102 -0.26 22.29 -7.45
C MET A 102 0.58 21.43 -6.48
N GLY A 103 1.13 20.32 -6.98
CA GLY A 103 1.86 19.36 -6.15
C GLY A 103 0.95 18.49 -5.29
N ARG A 104 1.52 17.41 -4.74
CA ARG A 104 0.80 16.48 -3.84
C ARG A 104 0.26 17.20 -2.60
N ALA A 105 1.08 18.02 -1.94
CA ALA A 105 0.68 18.75 -0.74
C ALA A 105 -0.50 19.72 -1.00
N GLY A 106 -0.50 20.41 -2.14
CA GLY A 106 -1.60 21.30 -2.54
C GLY A 106 -2.90 20.55 -2.78
N MET A 107 -2.82 19.41 -3.48
CA MET A 107 -3.97 18.52 -3.73
C MET A 107 -4.57 17.98 -2.42
N LEU A 108 -3.74 17.49 -1.50
CA LEU A 108 -4.19 17.01 -0.19
C LEU A 108 -4.88 18.10 0.63
N ALA A 109 -4.29 19.30 0.65
CA ALA A 109 -4.89 20.45 1.34
C ALA A 109 -6.24 20.85 0.73
N HIS A 110 -6.34 20.87 -0.61
CA HIS A 110 -7.57 21.21 -1.32
C HIS A 110 -8.70 20.23 -1.00
N TYR A 111 -8.43 18.92 -1.10
CA TYR A 111 -9.42 17.87 -0.88
C TYR A 111 -9.62 17.50 0.59
N LYS A 112 -8.90 18.15 1.51
CA LYS A 112 -8.89 17.84 2.94
C LYS A 112 -8.56 16.37 3.21
N LEU A 113 -7.64 15.82 2.43
CA LEU A 113 -7.16 14.45 2.55
C LEU A 113 -5.88 14.41 3.37
N THR A 114 -5.77 13.36 4.18
CA THR A 114 -4.51 12.98 4.80
C THR A 114 -3.65 12.16 3.84
N GLU A 115 -2.33 12.10 4.08
CA GLU A 115 -1.43 11.26 3.29
C GLU A 115 -1.81 9.77 3.34
N ALA A 116 -2.32 9.31 4.49
CA ALA A 116 -2.82 7.95 4.65
C ALA A 116 -4.04 7.69 3.74
N GLN A 117 -5.01 8.62 3.71
CA GLN A 117 -6.19 8.52 2.85
C GLN A 117 -5.78 8.48 1.37
N TRP A 118 -4.88 9.37 0.93
CA TRP A 118 -4.39 9.35 -0.44
C TRP A 118 -3.68 8.04 -0.80
N THR A 119 -2.83 7.52 0.09
CA THR A 119 -2.14 6.25 -0.12
C THR A 119 -3.13 5.09 -0.28
N MET A 120 -4.20 5.07 0.51
CA MET A 120 -5.27 4.06 0.37
C MET A 120 -6.03 4.19 -0.96
N ILE A 121 -6.42 5.42 -1.33
CA ILE A 121 -7.13 5.71 -2.59
C ILE A 121 -6.27 5.31 -3.80
N ALA A 122 -5.02 5.76 -3.83
CA ALA A 122 -4.09 5.45 -4.91
C ALA A 122 -3.78 3.95 -4.98
N GLY A 123 -3.59 3.30 -3.84
CA GLY A 123 -3.39 1.85 -3.77
C GLY A 123 -4.56 1.06 -4.37
N HIS A 124 -5.80 1.45 -4.04
CA HIS A 124 -7.00 0.85 -4.63
C HIS A 124 -7.01 1.01 -6.15
N TRP A 125 -6.94 2.25 -6.67
CA TRP A 125 -7.05 2.50 -8.10
C TRP A 125 -5.88 1.94 -8.92
N ASN A 126 -4.66 1.93 -8.36
CA ASN A 126 -3.50 1.31 -9.02
C ASN A 126 -3.66 -0.21 -9.19
N SER A 127 -4.48 -0.88 -8.38
CA SER A 127 -4.82 -2.30 -8.58
C SER A 127 -5.96 -2.52 -9.58
N VAL A 128 -6.91 -1.59 -9.65
CA VAL A 128 -8.11 -1.68 -10.49
C VAL A 128 -7.82 -1.29 -11.95
N ILE A 129 -7.07 -0.22 -12.18
CA ILE A 129 -6.82 0.31 -13.53
C ILE A 129 -6.17 -0.72 -14.47
N PRO A 130 -5.11 -1.46 -14.08
CA PRO A 130 -4.47 -2.43 -14.98
C PRO A 130 -5.35 -3.63 -15.32
N THR A 131 -6.36 -3.93 -14.49
CA THR A 131 -7.20 -5.13 -14.61
C THR A 131 -8.54 -4.85 -15.27
N ASN A 132 -8.92 -3.59 -15.47
CA ASN A 132 -10.19 -3.19 -16.06
C ASN A 132 -10.00 -2.32 -17.31
N PRO A 133 -10.29 -2.84 -18.52
CA PRO A 133 -10.15 -2.11 -19.77
C PRO A 133 -10.92 -0.78 -19.82
N ALA A 134 -12.00 -0.63 -19.05
CA ALA A 134 -12.78 0.61 -18.99
C ALA A 134 -11.96 1.82 -18.49
N TYR A 135 -10.85 1.59 -17.78
CA TYR A 135 -10.02 2.64 -17.19
C TYR A 135 -8.66 2.83 -17.89
N MET A 136 -8.44 2.18 -19.04
CA MET A 136 -7.20 2.28 -19.81
C MET A 136 -6.87 3.73 -20.26
N GLN A 137 -7.88 4.59 -20.33
CA GLN A 137 -7.71 6.01 -20.67
C GLN A 137 -7.25 6.88 -19.50
N TYR A 138 -7.00 6.30 -18.31
CA TYR A 138 -6.61 7.04 -17.10
C TYR A 138 -5.51 8.09 -17.35
N GLY A 139 -4.42 7.73 -18.02
CA GLY A 139 -3.31 8.66 -18.29
C GLY A 139 -3.75 9.88 -19.11
N VAL A 140 -4.53 9.65 -20.17
CA VAL A 140 -5.05 10.72 -21.04
C VAL A 140 -6.01 11.63 -20.28
N LEU A 141 -6.89 11.07 -19.45
CA LEU A 141 -7.85 11.84 -18.66
C LEU A 141 -7.16 12.70 -17.59
N VAL A 142 -6.10 12.18 -16.95
CA VAL A 142 -5.28 12.94 -15.99
C VAL A 142 -4.55 14.09 -16.69
N GLU A 143 -4.00 13.86 -17.89
CA GLU A 143 -3.36 14.92 -18.69
C GLU A 143 -4.35 16.02 -19.10
N GLN A 144 -5.57 15.64 -19.53
CA GLN A 144 -6.63 16.58 -19.87
C GLN A 144 -7.05 17.43 -18.66
N GLU A 145 -7.23 16.81 -17.49
CA GLU A 145 -7.57 17.54 -16.28
C GLU A 145 -6.43 18.49 -15.87
N ALA A 146 -5.18 18.02 -15.91
CA ALA A 146 -4.01 18.86 -15.61
C ALA A 146 -3.93 20.06 -16.58
N ALA A 147 -4.20 19.86 -17.87
CA ALA A 147 -4.26 20.95 -18.85
C ALA A 147 -5.36 21.96 -18.53
N ARG A 148 -6.56 21.50 -18.16
CA ARG A 148 -7.68 22.36 -17.73
C ARG A 148 -7.31 23.21 -16.50
N LEU A 149 -6.64 22.61 -15.51
CA LEU A 149 -6.18 23.32 -14.31
C LEU A 149 -5.11 24.37 -14.62
N ARG A 150 -4.14 24.05 -15.49
CA ARG A 150 -3.13 25.04 -15.95
C ARG A 150 -3.74 26.22 -16.72
N ALA A 151 -4.86 25.99 -17.42
CA ALA A 151 -5.63 27.03 -18.08
C ALA A 151 -6.47 27.90 -17.11
N GLY A 152 -6.31 27.73 -15.79
CA GLY A 152 -7.02 28.49 -14.77
C GLY A 152 -8.33 27.83 -14.29
N GLY A 153 -8.61 26.60 -14.70
CA GLY A 153 -9.74 25.83 -14.17
C GLY A 153 -9.58 25.53 -12.68
N GLN A 154 -10.67 25.58 -11.92
CA GLN A 154 -10.69 25.18 -10.50
C GLN A 154 -10.77 23.65 -10.37
N PRO A 155 -10.14 23.00 -9.37
CA PRO A 155 -10.28 21.57 -9.12
C PRO A 155 -11.73 21.13 -8.95
N LYS A 156 -12.08 19.95 -9.45
CA LYS A 156 -13.44 19.42 -9.36
C LYS A 156 -13.75 18.99 -7.92
N PRO A 157 -14.97 19.26 -7.39
CA PRO A 157 -15.38 18.74 -6.09
C PRO A 157 -15.59 17.23 -6.13
N LEU A 158 -15.23 16.52 -5.05
CA LEU A 158 -15.44 15.08 -4.93
C LEU A 158 -16.93 14.75 -4.76
N GLY A 159 -17.40 13.64 -5.37
CA GLY A 159 -18.78 13.16 -5.18
C GLY A 159 -19.82 13.86 -6.05
N GLY A 160 -19.39 14.77 -6.93
CA GLY A 160 -20.23 15.36 -7.98
C GLY A 160 -20.43 14.39 -9.14
N GLY A 161 -21.10 13.26 -8.89
CA GLY A 161 -21.60 12.38 -9.95
C GLY A 161 -22.63 13.16 -10.79
N GLY A 162 -22.15 13.84 -11.82
CA GLY A 162 -23.00 14.67 -12.67
C GLY A 162 -22.13 15.58 -13.53
N ALA A 163 -21.96 15.19 -14.78
CA ALA A 163 -21.42 16.07 -15.81
C ALA A 163 -22.21 17.38 -15.84
N ALA A 164 -21.62 18.46 -15.32
CA ALA A 164 -21.83 19.76 -15.90
C ALA A 164 -20.71 19.93 -16.93
N ALA A 165 -21.04 19.71 -18.20
CA ALA A 165 -20.23 20.24 -19.29
C ALA A 165 -19.90 21.69 -18.93
N ALA A 166 -18.61 22.01 -18.85
CA ALA A 166 -18.21 23.41 -18.84
C ALA A 166 -18.90 24.07 -20.05
N PRO A 167 -19.52 25.26 -19.90
CA PRO A 167 -20.00 25.99 -21.05
C PRO A 167 -18.85 26.07 -22.05
N ALA A 168 -19.14 25.71 -23.30
CA ALA A 168 -18.18 25.82 -24.39
C ALA A 168 -17.51 27.21 -24.29
N PRO A 169 -16.17 27.30 -24.45
CA PRO A 169 -15.52 28.60 -24.48
C PRO A 169 -16.26 29.47 -25.48
N ALA A 170 -16.68 30.67 -25.05
CA ALA A 170 -17.29 31.64 -25.94
C ALA A 170 -16.40 31.78 -27.19
N PRO A 171 -16.98 31.86 -28.40
CA PRO A 171 -16.19 32.01 -29.61
C PRO A 171 -15.29 33.23 -29.45
N VAL A 172 -13.98 32.98 -29.30
CA VAL A 172 -12.97 34.01 -29.29
C VAL A 172 -13.01 34.63 -30.69
N ALA A 173 -13.24 35.95 -30.76
CA ALA A 173 -13.16 36.68 -32.01
C ALA A 173 -11.82 36.37 -32.70
N PRO A 174 -11.80 36.19 -34.04
CA PRO A 174 -10.56 35.87 -34.74
C PRO A 174 -9.51 36.95 -34.47
N ALA A 175 -8.40 36.53 -33.87
CA ALA A 175 -7.24 37.38 -33.67
C ALA A 175 -6.68 37.80 -35.04
N PRO A 176 -6.24 39.06 -35.21
CA PRO A 176 -5.57 39.49 -36.43
C PRO A 176 -4.29 38.67 -36.64
N ALA A 177 -4.05 38.30 -37.89
CA ALA A 177 -2.95 37.44 -38.33
C ALA A 177 -1.60 37.91 -37.75
N ALA A 178 -0.98 37.05 -36.95
CA ALA A 178 0.38 37.24 -36.46
C ALA A 178 1.38 37.05 -37.62
N ALA A 179 2.28 38.02 -37.77
CA ALA A 179 3.38 37.97 -38.72
C ALA A 179 4.30 36.75 -38.46
N PRO A 180 4.92 36.18 -39.51
CA PRO A 180 5.78 35.01 -39.38
C PRO A 180 7.02 35.31 -38.53
N ASN A 181 7.23 34.50 -37.49
CA ASN A 181 8.36 34.57 -36.59
C ASN A 181 9.56 33.78 -37.20
N PRO A 182 10.71 34.40 -37.51
CA PRO A 182 11.78 33.78 -38.30
C PRO A 182 12.82 32.97 -37.50
N TYR A 183 12.56 32.58 -36.25
CA TYR A 183 13.52 31.80 -35.44
C TYR A 183 12.91 30.52 -34.88
N GLY A 184 12.99 29.45 -35.68
CA GLY A 184 12.73 28.08 -35.22
C GLY A 184 14.01 27.47 -34.64
N TYR A 185 13.98 27.13 -33.35
CA TYR A 185 14.95 26.22 -32.74
C TYR A 185 14.38 24.79 -32.75
N PRO A 186 15.18 23.76 -33.09
CA PRO A 186 14.72 22.38 -33.09
C PRO A 186 14.48 21.86 -31.66
N GLN A 187 13.28 21.32 -31.41
CA GLN A 187 12.97 20.57 -30.19
C GLN A 187 13.77 19.26 -30.16
N GLN A 188 14.44 19.01 -29.03
CA GLN A 188 15.10 17.73 -28.74
C GLN A 188 14.08 16.66 -28.34
N PRO A 189 14.25 15.39 -28.79
CA PRO A 189 13.39 14.27 -28.40
C PRO A 189 13.51 13.90 -26.91
N ASN A 190 12.38 13.66 -26.27
CA ASN A 190 12.25 13.24 -24.88
C ASN A 190 12.47 11.70 -24.75
N PRO A 191 13.51 11.21 -24.05
CA PRO A 191 13.96 9.80 -24.12
C PRO A 191 13.34 8.81 -23.11
N TYR A 192 12.23 9.12 -22.42
CA TYR A 192 11.66 8.23 -21.38
C TYR A 192 10.43 7.41 -21.80
N ALA A 193 10.12 7.30 -23.09
CA ALA A 193 9.13 6.36 -23.59
C ALA A 193 9.79 5.04 -23.99
N GLN A 194 10.02 4.12 -23.04
CA GLN A 194 10.26 2.72 -23.39
C GLN A 194 9.34 1.76 -22.63
N GLN A 195 8.75 0.90 -23.46
CA GLN A 195 7.78 -0.16 -23.26
C GLN A 195 8.32 -1.27 -22.35
N GLN A 196 7.44 -1.88 -21.54
CA GLN A 196 7.68 -3.22 -21.02
C GLN A 196 6.68 -4.21 -21.66
N PRO A 197 7.15 -5.30 -22.30
CA PRO A 197 6.30 -6.35 -22.83
C PRO A 197 5.84 -7.31 -21.73
N TYR A 198 4.52 -7.51 -21.65
CA TYR A 198 3.85 -8.38 -20.68
C TYR A 198 3.73 -9.81 -21.24
N TYR A 199 4.37 -10.77 -20.58
CA TYR A 199 4.16 -12.20 -20.81
C TYR A 199 3.09 -12.72 -19.83
N ASN A 200 1.96 -13.17 -20.37
CA ASN A 200 0.81 -13.68 -19.62
C ASN A 200 0.88 -15.21 -19.54
N ASN A 201 0.95 -15.80 -18.34
CA ASN A 201 0.92 -17.25 -18.12
C ASN A 201 -0.18 -17.64 -17.10
N PRO A 202 -1.27 -18.33 -17.49
CA PRO A 202 -2.48 -18.49 -16.67
C PRO A 202 -2.40 -19.43 -15.46
N ASN A 203 -1.32 -20.19 -15.26
CA ASN A 203 -1.27 -21.26 -14.23
C ASN A 203 -0.71 -20.86 -12.85
N TYR A 204 -0.40 -19.57 -12.61
CA TYR A 204 0.18 -19.10 -11.34
C TYR A 204 -0.84 -18.61 -10.29
N GLN A 205 -2.13 -18.61 -10.60
CA GLN A 205 -3.14 -17.86 -9.83
C GLN A 205 -3.56 -18.54 -8.51
N ALA A 206 -3.35 -19.84 -8.34
CA ALA A 206 -3.73 -20.56 -7.12
C ALA A 206 -2.66 -20.56 -6.01
N GLN A 207 -1.38 -20.36 -6.36
CA GLN A 207 -0.26 -20.38 -5.39
C GLN A 207 0.13 -18.97 -4.90
N GLN A 208 -0.19 -17.93 -5.68
CA GLN A 208 0.06 -16.54 -5.31
C GLN A 208 -0.91 -16.00 -4.24
N ALA A 209 -2.08 -16.61 -4.04
CA ALA A 209 -3.00 -16.21 -2.96
C ALA A 209 -2.36 -16.43 -1.57
N GLY A 210 -1.52 -17.46 -1.39
CA GLY A 210 -0.78 -17.68 -0.14
C GLY A 210 0.41 -16.75 0.05
N ALA A 211 1.14 -16.43 -1.04
CA ALA A 211 2.33 -15.56 -1.00
C ALA A 211 1.98 -14.06 -0.96
N ALA A 212 0.86 -13.66 -1.57
CA ALA A 212 0.34 -12.29 -1.50
C ALA A 212 -0.23 -11.98 -0.12
N VAL A 213 -0.82 -12.97 0.56
CA VAL A 213 -1.20 -12.85 1.98
C VAL A 213 0.06 -12.72 2.85
N GLY A 214 1.10 -13.53 2.63
CA GLY A 214 2.38 -13.37 3.36
C GLY A 214 3.05 -11.99 3.19
N ASN A 215 3.02 -11.42 1.98
CA ASN A 215 3.57 -10.09 1.71
C ASN A 215 2.66 -8.93 2.16
N ALA A 216 1.34 -9.15 2.20
CA ALA A 216 0.39 -8.23 2.81
C ALA A 216 0.54 -8.20 4.34
N PHE A 217 0.82 -9.33 4.99
CA PHE A 217 1.13 -9.40 6.42
C PHE A 217 2.47 -8.70 6.78
N ASN A 218 3.47 -8.74 5.90
CA ASN A 218 4.74 -7.99 6.08
C ASN A 218 4.57 -6.46 6.00
N SER A 219 3.56 -5.95 5.30
CA SER A 219 3.28 -4.51 5.22
C SER A 219 2.24 -4.04 6.25
N PHE A 220 1.37 -4.97 6.67
CA PHE A 220 0.41 -4.83 7.79
C PHE A 220 1.11 -4.59 9.14
N GLY A 221 2.31 -5.15 9.32
CA GLY A 221 3.10 -5.09 10.55
C GLY A 221 3.97 -3.85 10.73
N ASN A 222 3.62 -2.64 10.25
CA ASN A 222 4.44 -1.45 10.56
C ASN A 222 3.93 -0.66 11.79
N ALA A 223 2.72 -0.92 12.28
CA ALA A 223 2.19 -0.31 13.51
C ALA A 223 1.81 -1.34 14.59
N LEU A 224 1.27 -2.50 14.20
CA LEU A 224 1.32 -3.72 15.03
C LEU A 224 2.75 -4.32 15.09
N GLY A 225 3.67 -3.73 14.33
CA GLY A 225 5.04 -4.16 14.10
C GLY A 225 5.93 -4.18 15.30
N SER A 226 5.88 -3.20 16.18
CA SER A 226 6.78 -3.15 17.34
C SER A 226 6.63 -4.35 18.29
N PHE A 227 5.47 -5.01 18.29
CA PHE A 227 5.23 -6.24 19.06
C PHE A 227 5.49 -7.51 18.22
N PHE A 228 5.14 -7.52 16.93
CA PHE A 228 5.42 -8.62 16.00
C PHE A 228 6.91 -8.75 15.63
N ASP A 229 7.66 -7.64 15.62
CA ASP A 229 9.11 -7.55 15.37
C ASP A 229 9.93 -8.15 16.51
N SER A 230 9.38 -8.30 17.71
CA SER A 230 10.07 -9.05 18.77
C SER A 230 10.11 -10.57 18.52
N ALA A 231 9.30 -11.08 17.59
CA ALA A 231 9.33 -12.47 17.11
C ALA A 231 9.79 -12.59 15.63
N ILE A 232 9.71 -11.51 14.85
CA ILE A 232 10.11 -11.43 13.43
C ILE A 232 11.26 -10.41 13.25
N GLY A 233 12.13 -10.27 14.25
CA GLY A 233 13.36 -9.47 14.16
C GLY A 233 14.48 -10.08 13.30
N ALA A 234 14.15 -11.09 12.48
CA ALA A 234 15.12 -11.97 11.83
C ALA A 234 15.98 -11.26 10.75
N PHE A 235 15.46 -10.21 10.11
CA PHE A 235 16.10 -9.64 8.90
C PHE A 235 16.29 -8.12 8.95
N ASN A 236 16.56 -7.55 10.12
CA ASN A 236 16.99 -6.16 10.22
C ASN A 236 18.47 -6.03 9.82
N PRO A 237 18.91 -4.89 9.24
CA PRO A 237 20.33 -4.63 9.05
C PRO A 237 21.11 -4.83 10.37
N GLY A 238 22.11 -5.70 10.34
CA GLY A 238 22.86 -6.15 11.52
C GLY A 238 22.45 -7.50 12.09
N SER A 239 21.31 -8.07 11.69
CA SER A 239 20.86 -9.40 12.14
C SER A 239 21.77 -10.50 11.58
N ARG A 240 22.15 -11.45 12.42
CA ARG A 240 22.91 -12.65 12.02
C ARG A 240 21.96 -13.68 11.42
N VAL A 241 22.32 -14.20 10.26
CA VAL A 241 21.49 -15.14 9.49
C VAL A 241 22.33 -16.29 8.96
N ILE A 242 21.66 -17.39 8.63
CA ILE A 242 22.23 -18.51 7.87
C ILE A 242 21.62 -18.51 6.47
N VAL A 243 22.47 -18.51 5.46
CA VAL A 243 22.08 -18.61 4.05
C VAL A 243 22.26 -20.06 3.60
N THR A 244 21.21 -20.66 3.05
CA THR A 244 21.29 -21.97 2.39
C THR A 244 21.50 -21.78 0.90
N TRP A 245 22.56 -22.35 0.34
CA TRP A 245 22.87 -22.24 -1.08
C TRP A 245 22.37 -23.47 -1.87
N SER A 246 22.47 -23.41 -3.20
CA SER A 246 21.97 -24.47 -4.09
C SER A 246 22.72 -25.81 -3.95
N ASP A 247 23.90 -25.79 -3.34
CA ASP A 247 24.69 -26.98 -2.99
C ASP A 247 24.23 -27.63 -1.67
N GLY A 248 23.22 -27.07 -1.00
CA GLY A 248 22.75 -27.50 0.32
C GLY A 248 23.63 -27.01 1.48
N GLY A 249 24.73 -26.30 1.19
CA GLY A 249 25.61 -25.69 2.17
C GLY A 249 24.92 -24.54 2.91
N ARG A 250 25.27 -24.37 4.18
CA ARG A 250 24.74 -23.32 5.07
C ARG A 250 25.87 -22.41 5.49
N TYR A 251 25.71 -21.12 5.20
CA TYR A 251 26.76 -20.12 5.38
C TYR A 251 26.29 -19.01 6.31
N PRO A 252 27.04 -18.68 7.37
CA PRO A 252 26.70 -17.55 8.23
C PRO A 252 26.91 -16.23 7.48
N ALA A 253 25.96 -15.31 7.63
CA ALA A 253 26.02 -13.97 7.07
C ALA A 253 25.35 -12.96 8.00
N THR A 254 25.47 -11.68 7.69
CA THR A 254 24.80 -10.57 8.40
C THR A 254 23.97 -9.79 7.41
N VAL A 255 22.72 -9.47 7.74
CA VAL A 255 21.87 -8.64 6.87
C VAL A 255 22.47 -7.24 6.77
N THR A 256 22.69 -6.73 5.56
CA THR A 256 23.22 -5.38 5.33
C THR A 256 22.14 -4.39 4.91
N GLN A 257 21.07 -4.88 4.28
CA GLN A 257 19.90 -4.08 3.92
C GLN A 257 18.60 -4.85 4.16
N ALA A 258 17.55 -4.10 4.52
CA ALA A 258 16.22 -4.64 4.70
C ALA A 258 15.68 -5.27 3.40
N PRO A 259 14.76 -6.26 3.49
CA PRO A 259 14.23 -6.96 2.33
C PRO A 259 13.63 -6.02 1.27
N ARG A 260 13.95 -6.25 0.00
CA ARG A 260 13.33 -5.57 -1.16
C ARG A 260 13.04 -6.60 -2.24
N ASN A 261 11.83 -6.55 -2.81
CA ASN A 261 11.40 -7.45 -3.89
C ASN A 261 11.58 -8.95 -3.58
N GLY A 262 11.36 -9.37 -2.33
CA GLY A 262 11.51 -10.77 -1.90
C GLY A 262 12.97 -11.26 -1.81
N GLN A 263 13.94 -10.35 -1.86
CA GLN A 263 15.36 -10.62 -1.66
C GLN A 263 15.90 -9.84 -0.46
N VAL A 264 16.95 -10.35 0.16
CA VAL A 264 17.65 -9.73 1.29
C VAL A 264 19.13 -9.59 0.93
N GLU A 265 19.70 -8.41 1.15
CA GLU A 265 21.14 -8.22 1.00
C GLU A 265 21.85 -8.71 2.27
N VAL A 266 22.77 -9.66 2.10
CA VAL A 266 23.56 -10.21 3.19
C VAL A 266 25.04 -10.04 2.91
N GLY A 267 25.81 -9.72 3.96
CA GLY A 267 27.26 -9.66 3.97
C GLY A 267 27.85 -10.91 4.62
N PHE A 268 28.75 -11.59 3.91
CA PHE A 268 29.49 -12.75 4.39
C PHE A 268 30.78 -12.33 5.12
N PRO A 269 31.36 -13.20 5.98
CA PRO A 269 32.61 -12.91 6.68
C PRO A 269 33.81 -12.62 5.77
N ASP A 270 33.77 -13.09 4.52
CA ASP A 270 34.79 -12.82 3.49
C ASP A 270 34.66 -11.43 2.84
N GLY A 271 33.69 -10.62 3.28
CA GLY A 271 33.44 -9.26 2.77
C GLY A 271 32.51 -9.20 1.56
N ARG A 272 32.08 -10.34 1.00
CA ARG A 272 31.14 -10.35 -0.13
C ARG A 272 29.74 -9.95 0.32
N ARG A 273 29.04 -9.18 -0.53
CA ARG A 273 27.62 -8.85 -0.37
C ARG A 273 26.82 -9.43 -1.52
N VAL A 274 25.73 -10.12 -1.21
CA VAL A 274 24.90 -10.79 -2.21
C VAL A 274 23.43 -10.59 -1.87
N TRP A 275 22.61 -10.35 -2.89
CA TRP A 275 21.16 -10.42 -2.78
C TRP A 275 20.72 -11.87 -2.87
N VAL A 276 20.09 -12.36 -1.79
CA VAL A 276 19.66 -13.74 -1.67
C VAL A 276 18.14 -13.77 -1.57
N PRO A 277 17.45 -14.71 -2.25
CA PRO A 277 16.01 -14.89 -2.06
C PRO A 277 15.67 -15.10 -0.59
N GLN A 278 14.62 -14.44 -0.11
CA GLN A 278 14.26 -14.48 1.31
C GLN A 278 14.03 -15.90 1.84
N HIS A 279 13.53 -16.81 1.00
CA HIS A 279 13.32 -18.22 1.38
C HIS A 279 14.62 -19.02 1.58
N ALA A 280 15.76 -18.51 1.11
CA ALA A 280 17.07 -19.13 1.30
C ALA A 280 17.82 -18.57 2.54
N VAL A 281 17.22 -17.61 3.26
CA VAL A 281 17.80 -17.01 4.47
C VAL A 281 16.99 -17.42 5.69
N MET A 282 17.67 -17.92 6.72
CA MET A 282 17.08 -18.31 8.00
C MET A 282 17.69 -17.48 9.13
N ALA A 283 16.86 -17.04 10.08
CA ALA A 283 17.34 -16.36 11.28
C ALA A 283 18.23 -17.31 12.09
N ASN A 284 19.39 -16.84 12.53
CA ASN A 284 20.21 -17.59 13.48
C ASN A 284 19.84 -17.12 14.89
N TYR A 285 18.99 -17.89 15.58
CA TYR A 285 18.63 -17.64 16.99
C TYR A 285 19.75 -18.07 17.93
#